data_AF-A0A2B7ZIQ2-F1
#
_entry.id   AF-A0A2B7ZIQ2-F1
#
_cell.length_a   1.000
_cell.length_b   1.000
_cell.length_c   1.000
_cell.angle_alpha   90.00
_cell.angle_beta   90.00
_cell.angle_gamma   90.00
#
_symmetry.space_group_name_H-M   'P 1'
#
loop_
_entity.id
_entity.type
_entity.pdbx_description
1 polymer ?
#
loop_
_entity_poly.entity_id
_entity_poly.type
_entity_poly.pdbx_seq_one_letter_code
_entity_poly.pdbx_strand_id
1 'polypeptide(L)'
;MLPRTSSRAASSFLRSATTIVTTTPLPAITAAITLRTQLPSLNPRKLRCEASAKIYYRQLHTTSALHKGITPDSSDPVPPNPESSNVNIAGGANHVTQPSPLTEEQYRVYAEDYFNMLLTKVEQLQENGSDVEAEYSAGVINITVPDVGVYVLNKQPPNKQIWLSSPVSGPKRYDWVVQGDHMDEKEGTREFIKGQWIYLRDGSNLTTLLNKELGLSIEYDVYGEKEV
;
A
#
# COMPACT_ATOMS: atom_id res chain seq x y z
N MET A 1 47.47 -62.75 -10.07
CA MET A 1 47.12 -63.90 -9.19
C MET A 1 46.04 -63.45 -8.22
N LEU A 2 44.80 -63.90 -8.43
CA LEU A 2 43.82 -64.13 -7.35
C LEU A 2 44.25 -65.40 -6.57
N PRO A 3 43.64 -65.84 -5.44
CA PRO A 3 42.47 -65.34 -4.67
C PRO A 3 42.68 -65.39 -3.14
N ARG A 4 41.65 -65.05 -2.34
CA ARG A 4 41.15 -65.84 -1.16
C ARG A 4 40.01 -65.05 -0.46
N THR A 5 38.75 -65.42 -0.66
CA THR A 5 37.88 -66.38 0.08
C THR A 5 36.89 -65.67 1.01
N SER A 6 35.62 -65.75 0.59
CA SER A 6 34.41 -66.10 1.35
C SER A 6 34.21 -65.56 2.78
N SER A 7 33.08 -64.90 3.01
CA SER A 7 31.88 -65.54 3.60
C SER A 7 30.94 -64.49 4.20
N ARG A 8 29.70 -64.41 3.71
CA ARG A 8 28.49 -64.77 4.47
C ARG A 8 27.24 -64.23 3.77
N ALA A 9 26.39 -65.18 3.39
CA ALA A 9 24.99 -64.96 3.12
C ALA A 9 24.25 -64.71 4.44
N ALA A 10 23.28 -63.79 4.42
CA ALA A 10 22.16 -63.77 5.34
C ALA A 10 20.92 -63.33 4.57
N SER A 11 20.16 -64.34 4.18
CA SER A 11 18.75 -64.33 3.87
C SER A 11 17.91 -63.58 4.91
N SER A 12 16.92 -62.79 4.48
CA SER A 12 15.51 -63.02 4.87
C SER A 12 14.56 -61.91 4.36
N PHE A 13 13.60 -62.36 3.56
CA PHE A 13 12.20 -61.94 3.50
C PHE A 13 11.87 -60.44 3.50
N LEU A 14 11.73 -59.88 2.30
CA LEU A 14 10.81 -58.77 2.05
C LEU A 14 9.38 -59.27 2.31
N ARG A 15 8.79 -58.86 3.43
CA ARG A 15 7.34 -58.97 3.66
C ARG A 15 6.66 -57.85 2.88
N SER A 16 5.97 -58.21 1.82
CA SER A 16 4.95 -57.39 1.19
C SER A 16 3.84 -57.11 2.19
N ALA A 17 3.61 -55.83 2.52
CA ALA A 17 2.39 -55.39 3.19
C ALA A 17 1.39 -54.96 2.11
N THR A 18 0.50 -55.86 1.74
CA THR A 18 -0.68 -55.56 0.91
C THR A 18 -1.70 -54.86 1.80
N THR A 19 -1.82 -53.53 1.68
CA THR A 19 -2.92 -52.80 2.30
C THR A 19 -4.19 -53.07 1.50
N ILE A 20 -5.06 -53.94 2.03
CA ILE A 20 -6.42 -54.15 1.53
C ILE A 20 -7.23 -52.91 1.94
N VAL A 21 -7.55 -52.05 0.98
CA VAL A 21 -8.54 -50.98 1.16
C VAL A 21 -9.91 -51.60 0.90
N THR A 22 -10.61 -51.93 1.98
CA THR A 22 -12.01 -52.36 1.93
C THR A 22 -12.87 -51.15 1.60
N THR A 23 -13.27 -51.04 0.33
CA THR A 23 -14.25 -50.05 -0.13
C THR A 23 -15.66 -50.59 0.17
N THR A 24 -16.33 -49.98 1.14
CA THR A 24 -17.76 -50.19 1.37
C THR A 24 -18.54 -49.17 0.52
N PRO A 25 -19.50 -49.62 -0.33
CA PRO A 25 -20.34 -48.71 -1.08
C PRO A 25 -21.48 -48.21 -0.20
N LEU A 26 -21.56 -46.88 -0.01
CA LEU A 26 -22.73 -46.22 0.57
C LEU A 26 -23.84 -46.09 -0.48
N PRO A 27 -25.12 -46.25 -0.10
CA PRO A 27 -26.23 -46.24 -1.04
C PRO A 27 -26.50 -44.85 -1.60
N ALA A 28 -26.62 -44.78 -2.93
CA ALA A 28 -27.09 -43.62 -3.68
C ALA A 28 -28.55 -43.32 -3.33
N ILE A 29 -28.80 -42.19 -2.68
CA ILE A 29 -30.13 -41.64 -2.48
C ILE A 29 -30.42 -40.72 -3.67
N THR A 30 -31.17 -41.25 -4.63
CA THR A 30 -31.75 -40.52 -5.75
C THR A 30 -32.86 -39.62 -5.22
N ALA A 31 -32.60 -38.32 -5.06
CA ALA A 31 -33.62 -37.31 -4.82
C ALA A 31 -33.82 -36.49 -6.11
N ALA A 32 -34.85 -36.85 -6.88
CA ALA A 32 -35.33 -36.05 -8.01
C ALA A 32 -36.06 -34.80 -7.48
N ILE A 33 -35.40 -33.65 -7.50
CA ILE A 33 -36.05 -32.37 -7.17
C ILE A 33 -36.60 -31.79 -8.47
N THR A 34 -37.92 -31.91 -8.61
CA THR A 34 -38.69 -31.29 -9.69
C THR A 34 -38.73 -29.78 -9.44
N LEU A 35 -38.06 -28.99 -10.27
CA LEU A 35 -38.20 -27.53 -10.27
C LEU A 35 -39.58 -27.16 -10.83
N ARG A 36 -40.56 -27.08 -9.93
CA ARG A 36 -41.89 -26.53 -10.22
C ARG A 36 -41.80 -25.01 -10.19
N THR A 37 -41.77 -24.37 -11.35
CA THR A 37 -42.00 -22.94 -11.50
C THR A 37 -43.44 -22.63 -11.12
N GLN A 38 -43.65 -22.02 -9.95
CA GLN A 38 -44.93 -21.41 -9.59
C GLN A 38 -44.80 -19.90 -9.64
N LEU A 39 -45.45 -19.28 -10.62
CA LEU A 39 -45.80 -17.86 -10.57
C LEU A 39 -46.84 -17.64 -9.48
N PRO A 40 -46.70 -16.62 -8.62
CA PRO A 40 -47.83 -16.08 -7.89
C PRO A 40 -48.62 -15.13 -8.81
N SER A 41 -49.92 -15.39 -8.94
CA SER A 41 -50.90 -14.51 -9.58
C SER A 41 -51.62 -13.64 -8.53
N LEU A 42 -51.91 -12.39 -8.92
CA LEU A 42 -53.01 -11.51 -8.47
C LEU A 42 -52.94 -10.90 -7.06
N ASN A 43 -52.68 -9.59 -6.93
CA ASN A 43 -53.65 -8.50 -7.11
C ASN A 43 -53.13 -7.15 -6.53
N PRO A 44 -53.43 -6.00 -7.17
CA PRO A 44 -52.95 -4.70 -6.72
C PRO A 44 -53.87 -4.12 -5.63
N ARG A 45 -53.34 -3.92 -4.42
CA ARG A 45 -53.95 -3.03 -3.42
C ARG A 45 -53.44 -1.62 -3.63
N LYS A 46 -54.35 -0.72 -4.00
CA LYS A 46 -54.15 0.74 -3.97
C LYS A 46 -53.80 1.16 -2.54
N LEU A 47 -52.59 1.67 -2.35
CA LEU A 47 -52.33 2.69 -1.34
C LEU A 47 -51.67 3.89 -2.02
N ARG A 48 -52.45 4.95 -2.03
CA ARG A 48 -52.11 6.33 -2.37
C ARG A 48 -51.01 6.79 -1.41
N CYS A 49 -49.90 7.24 -1.95
CA CYS A 49 -48.99 8.15 -1.24
C CYS A 49 -48.60 9.24 -2.24
N GLU A 50 -49.02 10.46 -1.93
CA GLU A 50 -48.72 11.68 -2.69
C GLU A 50 -47.37 12.24 -2.24
N ALA A 51 -46.63 12.82 -3.20
CA ALA A 51 -45.53 13.77 -3.07
C ALA A 51 -44.26 13.31 -2.30
N SER A 52 -43.03 13.62 -2.67
CA SER A 52 -42.45 14.48 -3.70
C SER A 52 -40.99 14.02 -3.80
N ALA A 53 -40.63 13.24 -4.82
CA ALA A 53 -39.22 13.00 -5.12
C ALA A 53 -38.63 14.31 -5.64
N LYS A 54 -37.97 15.09 -4.76
CA LYS A 54 -37.15 16.22 -5.17
C LYS A 54 -35.92 15.68 -5.89
N ILE A 55 -36.06 15.47 -7.19
CA ILE A 55 -34.94 15.26 -8.09
C ILE A 55 -34.20 16.60 -8.15
N TYR A 56 -33.08 16.72 -7.44
CA TYR A 56 -32.14 17.81 -7.65
C TYR A 56 -31.41 17.56 -8.97
N TYR A 57 -32.05 17.90 -10.09
CA TYR A 57 -31.31 18.12 -11.32
C TYR A 57 -30.29 19.21 -11.02
N ARG A 58 -29.00 18.85 -10.97
CA ARG A 58 -27.91 19.83 -11.03
C ARG A 58 -28.16 20.66 -12.29
N GLN A 59 -28.45 21.94 -12.10
CA GLN A 59 -28.52 22.90 -13.18
C GLN A 59 -27.17 22.91 -13.89
N LEU A 60 -27.17 22.58 -15.18
CA LEU A 60 -26.04 22.82 -16.05
C LEU A 60 -26.02 24.33 -16.31
N HIS A 61 -25.06 25.03 -15.71
CA HIS A 61 -24.82 26.43 -16.00
C HIS A 61 -24.10 26.53 -17.34
N THR A 62 -24.77 27.04 -18.36
CA THR A 62 -24.14 27.50 -19.60
C THR A 62 -23.71 28.95 -19.39
N THR A 63 -22.41 29.24 -19.36
CA THR A 63 -21.94 30.62 -19.45
C THR A 63 -22.12 31.08 -20.90
N SER A 64 -22.64 32.29 -21.10
CA SER A 64 -22.69 32.90 -22.44
C SER A 64 -21.26 33.08 -22.97
N ALA A 65 -21.01 32.70 -24.21
CA ALA A 65 -19.77 33.01 -24.89
C ALA A 65 -19.60 34.54 -24.96
N LEU A 66 -18.49 35.05 -24.39
CA LEU A 66 -18.10 36.46 -24.52
C LEU A 66 -17.85 36.75 -26.00
N HIS A 67 -18.70 37.56 -26.61
CA HIS A 67 -18.43 38.16 -27.91
C HIS A 67 -17.37 39.27 -27.73
N LYS A 68 -16.41 39.29 -28.64
CA LYS A 68 -15.12 40.01 -28.60
C LYS A 68 -15.23 41.53 -28.43
N GLY A 69 -14.10 42.11 -28.06
CA GLY A 69 -13.84 43.55 -27.96
C GLY A 69 -14.08 44.34 -29.26
N ILE A 70 -14.10 45.66 -29.08
CA ILE A 70 -14.69 46.68 -29.95
C ILE A 70 -13.77 47.16 -31.09
N THR A 71 -12.63 46.50 -31.32
CA THR A 71 -11.64 46.92 -32.31
C THR A 71 -11.56 45.93 -33.48
N PRO A 72 -11.63 46.42 -34.74
CA PRO A 72 -11.76 45.55 -35.91
C PRO A 72 -10.52 44.72 -36.26
N ASP A 73 -9.39 44.90 -35.56
CA ASP A 73 -8.11 44.25 -35.90
C ASP A 73 -7.46 43.49 -34.71
N SER A 74 -8.22 43.17 -33.66
CA SER A 74 -7.67 42.34 -32.58
C SER A 74 -7.65 40.87 -33.01
N SER A 75 -6.50 40.38 -33.45
CA SER A 75 -6.26 38.95 -33.68
C SER A 75 -6.50 38.14 -32.39
N ASP A 76 -7.06 36.95 -32.52
CA ASP A 76 -7.25 36.01 -31.40
C ASP A 76 -5.90 35.69 -30.77
N PRO A 77 -5.67 35.94 -29.46
CA PRO A 77 -4.47 35.45 -28.83
C PRO A 77 -4.52 33.92 -28.90
N VAL A 78 -3.47 33.32 -29.46
CA VAL A 78 -3.30 31.86 -29.49
C VAL A 78 -3.48 31.34 -28.05
N PRO A 79 -4.30 30.30 -27.81
CA PRO A 79 -4.43 29.72 -26.49
C PRO A 79 -3.04 29.37 -25.96
N PRO A 80 -2.70 29.71 -24.70
CA PRO A 80 -1.39 29.40 -24.16
C PRO A 80 -1.17 27.89 -24.30
N ASN A 81 -0.09 27.55 -25.00
CA ASN A 81 0.38 26.17 -25.12
C ASN A 81 0.49 25.61 -23.69
N PRO A 82 -0.11 24.46 -23.33
CA PRO A 82 0.12 23.86 -22.03
C PRO A 82 1.59 23.47 -21.97
N GLU A 83 2.41 24.38 -21.46
CA GLU A 83 3.80 24.10 -21.13
C GLU A 83 3.81 22.91 -20.16
N SER A 84 4.69 21.95 -20.45
CA SER A 84 4.96 20.80 -19.60
C SER A 84 5.09 21.28 -18.16
N SER A 85 4.28 20.69 -17.29
CA SER A 85 4.08 21.05 -15.88
C SER A 85 5.37 21.31 -15.11
N ASN A 86 5.83 22.56 -15.16
CA ASN A 86 6.72 23.15 -14.17
C ASN A 86 5.80 23.81 -13.13
N VAL A 87 5.38 23.05 -12.12
CA VAL A 87 4.49 23.56 -11.06
C VAL A 87 5.31 24.31 -10.03
N ASN A 88 5.67 25.56 -10.36
CA ASN A 88 6.09 26.56 -9.39
C ASN A 88 4.91 27.52 -9.16
N ILE A 89 3.89 27.07 -8.42
CA ILE A 89 2.77 27.92 -8.00
C ILE A 89 3.20 28.71 -6.76
N ALA A 90 3.17 30.03 -6.91
CA ALA A 90 3.50 31.01 -5.88
C ALA A 90 2.77 30.73 -4.55
N GLY A 91 3.54 30.39 -3.50
CA GLY A 91 3.09 30.35 -2.12
C GLY A 91 2.67 28.99 -1.56
N GLY A 92 2.71 27.91 -2.34
CA GLY A 92 2.49 26.54 -1.84
C GLY A 92 3.83 25.83 -1.65
N ALA A 93 4.06 25.22 -0.49
CA ALA A 93 5.24 24.40 -0.23
C ALA A 93 5.52 23.44 -1.40
N ASN A 94 6.80 23.29 -1.78
CA ASN A 94 7.30 22.42 -2.85
C ASN A 94 6.70 21.01 -2.72
N HIS A 95 5.55 20.77 -3.34
CA HIS A 95 4.85 19.51 -3.20
C HIS A 95 5.43 18.56 -4.25
N VAL A 96 6.31 17.68 -3.81
CA VAL A 96 6.86 16.60 -4.65
C VAL A 96 5.68 15.83 -5.24
N THR A 97 5.52 15.92 -6.56
CA THR A 97 4.36 15.40 -7.26
C THR A 97 4.63 14.02 -7.87
N GLN A 98 5.90 13.60 -7.94
CA GLN A 98 6.31 12.33 -8.55
C GLN A 98 7.25 11.55 -7.62
N PRO A 99 7.07 10.22 -7.50
CA PRO A 99 7.98 9.36 -6.76
C PRO A 99 9.33 9.25 -7.50
N SER A 100 10.42 9.11 -6.76
CA SER A 100 11.73 8.90 -7.37
C SER A 100 11.84 7.51 -7.98
N PRO A 101 12.50 7.36 -9.15
CA PRO A 101 12.71 6.05 -9.75
C PRO A 101 13.60 5.20 -8.84
N LEU A 102 13.08 4.06 -8.37
CA LEU A 102 13.76 3.15 -7.45
C LEU A 102 13.77 1.75 -8.06
N THR A 103 14.87 1.01 -8.02
CA THR A 103 14.87 -0.41 -8.42
C THR A 103 14.17 -1.26 -7.36
N GLU A 104 13.73 -2.46 -7.73
CA GLU A 104 13.08 -3.37 -6.77
C GLU A 104 14.04 -3.76 -5.63
N GLU A 105 15.31 -4.01 -5.96
CA GLU A 105 16.34 -4.37 -4.99
C GLU A 105 16.57 -3.23 -4.01
N GLN A 106 16.67 -1.99 -4.50
CA GLN A 106 16.84 -0.81 -3.65
C GLN A 106 15.63 -0.59 -2.75
N TYR A 107 14.41 -0.72 -3.28
CA TYR A 107 13.18 -0.67 -2.49
C TYR A 107 13.21 -1.66 -1.34
N ARG A 108 13.55 -2.93 -1.63
CA ARG A 108 13.59 -3.98 -0.62
C ARG A 108 14.58 -3.65 0.49
N VAL A 109 15.79 -3.20 0.14
CA VAL A 109 16.81 -2.81 1.12
C VAL A 109 16.34 -1.63 1.96
N TYR A 110 15.88 -0.53 1.34
CA TYR A 110 15.49 0.68 2.06
C TYR A 110 14.26 0.47 2.94
N ALA A 111 13.27 -0.29 2.47
CA ALA A 111 12.09 -0.63 3.26
C ALA A 111 12.43 -1.59 4.41
N GLU A 112 13.35 -2.54 4.21
CA GLU A 112 13.80 -3.43 5.29
C GLU A 112 14.56 -2.67 6.37
N ASP A 113 15.52 -1.83 5.97
CA ASP A 113 16.27 -0.97 6.88
C ASP A 113 15.34 -0.08 7.72
N TYR A 114 14.35 0.54 7.07
CA TYR A 114 13.38 1.39 7.76
C TYR A 114 12.58 0.63 8.82
N PHE A 115 12.12 -0.59 8.47
CA PHE A 115 11.33 -1.42 9.36
C PHE A 115 12.15 -1.92 10.55
N ASN A 116 13.41 -2.32 10.32
CA ASN A 116 14.32 -2.74 11.38
C ASN A 116 14.60 -1.59 12.36
N MET A 117 14.91 -0.40 11.83
CA MET A 117 15.09 0.79 12.66
C MET A 117 13.83 1.12 13.47
N LEU A 118 12.66 1.07 12.83
CA LEU A 118 11.39 1.34 13.51
C LEU A 118 11.16 0.34 14.66
N LEU A 119 11.41 -0.95 14.43
CA LEU A 119 11.27 -1.98 15.45
C LEU A 119 12.20 -1.71 16.64
N THR A 120 13.49 -1.45 16.40
CA THR A 120 14.45 -1.09 17.45
C THR A 120 14.00 0.14 18.25
N LYS A 121 13.39 1.13 17.59
CA LYS A 121 12.91 2.35 18.25
C LYS A 121 11.67 2.10 19.10
N VAL A 122 10.79 1.19 18.69
CA VAL A 122 9.65 0.77 19.50
C VAL A 122 10.12 -0.05 20.71
N GLU A 123 11.07 -0.98 20.53
CA GLU A 123 11.69 -1.73 21.63
C GLU A 123 12.31 -0.79 22.67
N GLN A 124 13.04 0.24 22.23
CA GLN A 124 13.57 1.28 23.12
C GLN A 124 12.47 2.03 23.89
N LEU A 125 11.33 2.34 23.26
CA LEU A 125 10.20 2.95 23.96
C LEU A 125 9.61 2.02 25.02
N GLN A 126 9.57 0.72 24.73
CA GLN A 126 9.12 -0.31 25.67
C GLN A 126 10.04 -0.39 26.90
N GLU A 127 11.36 -0.37 26.69
CA GLU A 127 12.35 -0.31 27.77
C GLU A 127 12.23 0.96 28.64
N ASN A 128 11.85 2.08 28.03
CA ASN A 128 11.61 3.35 28.73
C ASN A 128 10.30 3.37 29.54
N GLY A 129 9.53 2.28 29.54
CA GLY A 129 8.29 2.13 30.31
C GLY A 129 7.03 2.54 29.56
N SER A 130 7.07 2.60 28.23
CA SER A 130 5.85 2.73 27.42
C SER A 130 5.24 1.35 27.18
N ASP A 131 3.92 1.21 27.32
CA ASP A 131 3.20 -0.05 27.08
C ASP A 131 2.98 -0.33 25.57
N VAL A 132 3.89 0.13 24.70
CA VAL A 132 3.81 -0.06 23.25
C VAL A 132 4.46 -1.39 22.87
N GLU A 133 3.79 -2.17 22.04
CA GLU A 133 4.29 -3.45 21.54
C GLU A 133 4.33 -3.46 20.01
N ALA A 134 5.39 -4.00 19.41
CA ALA A 134 5.49 -4.17 17.96
C ALA A 134 5.69 -5.64 17.58
N GLU A 135 4.91 -6.12 16.62
CA GLU A 135 5.02 -7.44 16.02
C GLU A 135 5.32 -7.30 14.53
N TYR A 136 6.40 -7.94 14.06
CA TYR A 136 6.75 -7.98 12.64
C TYR A 136 6.51 -9.36 12.04
N SER A 137 5.69 -9.44 10.99
CA SER A 137 5.38 -10.68 10.29
C SER A 137 5.17 -10.46 8.80
N ALA A 138 5.88 -11.23 7.97
CA ALA A 138 5.72 -11.27 6.51
C ALA A 138 5.71 -9.91 5.80
N GLY A 139 6.52 -8.95 6.25
CA GLY A 139 6.58 -7.59 5.67
C GLY A 139 5.53 -6.62 6.21
N VAL A 140 4.80 -7.01 7.26
CA VAL A 140 3.83 -6.19 7.98
C VAL A 140 4.31 -5.99 9.42
N ILE A 141 4.33 -4.73 9.90
CA ILE A 141 4.51 -4.40 11.31
C ILE A 141 3.15 -4.02 11.88
N ASN A 142 2.76 -4.66 12.98
CA ASN A 142 1.64 -4.27 13.81
C ASN A 142 2.20 -3.62 15.08
N ILE A 143 1.88 -2.34 15.32
CA ILE A 143 2.25 -1.64 16.56
C ILE A 143 0.98 -1.45 17.37
N THR A 144 0.90 -2.10 18.52
CA THR A 144 -0.21 -2.00 19.46
C THR A 144 0.10 -0.90 20.46
N VAL A 145 -0.73 0.14 20.48
CA VAL A 145 -0.65 1.23 21.46
C VAL A 145 -1.90 1.18 22.32
N PRO A 146 -1.78 1.04 23.65
CA PRO A 146 -2.93 1.11 24.54
C PRO A 146 -3.61 2.49 24.41
N ASP A 147 -4.92 2.52 24.62
CA ASP A 147 -5.79 3.71 24.49
C ASP A 147 -5.97 4.28 23.06
N VAL A 148 -5.07 4.01 22.11
CA VAL A 148 -5.16 4.55 20.73
C VAL A 148 -5.59 3.49 19.72
N GLY A 149 -5.05 2.28 19.80
CA GLY A 149 -5.35 1.18 18.88
C GLY A 149 -4.10 0.61 18.19
N VAL A 150 -4.33 -0.11 17.09
CA VAL A 150 -3.27 -0.82 16.36
C VAL A 150 -2.92 -0.08 15.08
N TYR A 151 -1.63 0.21 14.92
CA TYR A 151 -1.04 0.75 13.71
C TYR A 151 -0.54 -0.41 12.86
N VAL A 152 -0.84 -0.37 11.56
CA VAL A 152 -0.39 -1.41 10.63
C VAL A 152 0.45 -0.76 9.54
N LEU A 153 1.73 -1.16 9.45
CA LEU A 153 2.63 -0.77 8.38
C LEU A 153 2.87 -1.97 7.48
N ASN A 154 2.66 -1.84 6.18
CA ASN A 154 2.78 -2.94 5.23
C ASN A 154 3.67 -2.56 4.05
N LYS A 155 4.66 -3.40 3.75
CA LYS A 155 5.49 -3.30 2.55
C LYS A 155 4.66 -3.70 1.33
N GLN A 156 4.66 -2.88 0.30
CA GLN A 156 4.02 -3.18 -0.99
C GLN A 156 5.07 -3.22 -2.11
N PRO A 157 5.81 -4.33 -2.25
CA PRO A 157 6.84 -4.49 -3.28
C PRO A 157 6.37 -4.16 -4.70
N PRO A 158 5.19 -4.62 -5.17
CA PRO A 158 4.75 -4.33 -6.54
C PRO A 158 4.65 -2.84 -6.87
N ASN A 159 4.35 -2.01 -5.87
CA ASN A 159 4.22 -0.56 -6.02
C ASN A 159 5.45 0.20 -5.50
N LYS A 160 6.41 -0.49 -4.86
CA LYS A 160 7.55 0.11 -4.14
C LYS A 160 7.11 1.14 -3.10
N GLN A 161 6.02 0.82 -2.40
CA GLN A 161 5.38 1.70 -1.43
C GLN A 161 5.35 1.09 -0.04
N ILE A 162 5.25 1.95 0.98
CA ILE A 162 4.88 1.55 2.33
C ILE A 162 3.48 2.05 2.61
N TRP A 163 2.59 1.16 3.01
CA TRP A 163 1.23 1.53 3.40
C TRP A 163 1.13 1.60 4.92
N LEU A 164 0.49 2.64 5.42
CA LEU A 164 0.21 2.84 6.84
C LEU A 164 -1.30 2.83 7.04
N SER A 165 -1.76 2.10 8.04
CA SER A 165 -3.09 2.25 8.62
C SER A 165 -2.91 2.76 10.05
N SER A 166 -3.16 4.05 10.26
CA SER A 166 -3.17 4.66 11.59
C SER A 166 -4.62 4.76 12.10
N PRO A 167 -4.90 4.39 13.37
CA PRO A 167 -6.20 4.65 14.00
C PRO A 167 -6.52 6.14 14.15
N VAL A 168 -5.51 7.01 14.10
CA VAL A 168 -5.65 8.47 14.26
C VAL A 168 -5.78 9.17 12.91
N SER A 169 -4.85 8.91 11.99
CA SER A 169 -4.77 9.62 10.70
C SER A 169 -5.33 8.83 9.52
N GLY A 170 -5.73 7.59 9.73
CA GLY A 170 -6.33 6.72 8.71
C GLY A 170 -5.30 6.09 7.76
N PRO A 171 -5.75 5.60 6.59
CA PRO A 171 -4.88 4.95 5.63
C PRO A 171 -4.05 5.96 4.82
N LYS A 172 -2.74 5.74 4.78
CA LYS A 172 -1.77 6.53 3.99
C LYS A 172 -0.85 5.62 3.19
N ARG A 173 -0.31 6.14 2.09
CA ARG A 173 0.63 5.43 1.20
C ARG A 173 1.85 6.30 1.02
N TYR A 174 3.02 5.76 1.23
CA TYR A 174 4.27 6.48 1.16
C TYR A 174 5.10 5.96 0.02
N ASP A 175 5.63 6.89 -0.75
CA ASP A 175 6.51 6.65 -1.86
C ASP A 175 7.92 7.11 -1.49
N TRP A 176 8.92 6.47 -2.10
CA TRP A 176 10.30 6.89 -1.93
C TRP A 176 10.57 8.16 -2.74
N VAL A 177 11.06 9.18 -2.06
CA VAL A 177 11.45 10.46 -2.66
C VAL A 177 12.87 10.79 -2.23
N VAL A 178 13.75 10.97 -3.21
CA VAL A 178 15.09 11.50 -3.00
C VAL A 178 14.99 13.02 -2.79
N GLN A 179 15.31 13.50 -1.59
CA GLN A 179 15.59 14.90 -1.33
C GLN A 179 17.04 15.19 -1.71
N GLY A 180 17.22 15.57 -2.97
CA GLY A 180 18.52 15.97 -3.49
C GLY A 180 18.31 16.47 -4.89
N ASP A 181 17.80 17.70 -5.01
CA ASP A 181 17.83 18.54 -6.21
C ASP A 181 17.33 19.95 -5.84
N HIS A 182 18.02 20.62 -4.93
CA HIS A 182 18.01 22.08 -4.95
C HIS A 182 19.00 22.48 -6.07
N MET A 183 18.48 23.09 -7.13
CA MET A 183 19.18 23.49 -8.37
C MET A 183 20.41 24.43 -8.22
N ASP A 184 20.97 24.62 -7.01
CA ASP A 184 22.09 25.53 -6.77
C ASP A 184 23.40 24.82 -6.34
N GLU A 185 23.41 23.49 -6.25
CA GLU A 185 24.61 22.77 -5.83
C GLU A 185 25.44 22.32 -7.04
N LYS A 186 26.51 23.09 -7.30
CA LYS A 186 27.56 22.78 -8.28
C LYS A 186 27.93 21.30 -8.26
N GLU A 187 27.94 20.69 -9.45
CA GLU A 187 28.37 19.31 -9.68
C GLU A 187 29.72 19.05 -8.98
N GLY A 188 29.73 18.18 -7.96
CA GLY A 188 30.96 17.65 -7.38
C GLY A 188 31.15 17.72 -5.87
N THR A 189 30.12 17.79 -5.01
CA THR A 189 30.37 17.75 -3.55
C THR A 189 29.51 16.79 -2.71
N ARG A 190 28.47 16.12 -3.20
CA ARG A 190 27.69 15.23 -2.30
C ARG A 190 27.17 13.98 -3.02
N GLU A 191 27.81 12.84 -2.77
CA GLU A 191 27.30 11.50 -3.08
C GLU A 191 26.17 11.05 -2.11
N PHE A 192 25.63 11.96 -1.29
CA PHE A 192 24.61 11.63 -0.30
C PHE A 192 23.21 11.80 -0.88
N ILE A 193 22.69 10.72 -1.47
CA ILE A 193 21.29 10.59 -1.87
C ILE A 193 20.45 10.46 -0.58
N LYS A 194 19.88 11.56 -0.10
CA LYS A 194 18.98 11.54 1.07
C LYS A 194 17.57 11.18 0.63
N GLY A 195 17.18 9.93 0.82
CA GLY A 195 15.81 9.51 0.50
C GLY A 195 14.90 9.46 1.72
N GLN A 196 13.64 9.81 1.51
CA GLN A 196 12.60 9.81 2.54
C GLN A 196 11.30 9.21 2.01
N TRP A 197 10.53 8.62 2.92
CA TRP A 197 9.18 8.10 2.65
C TRP A 197 8.16 9.22 2.79
N ILE A 198 7.64 9.70 1.65
CA ILE A 198 6.75 10.86 1.57
C ILE A 198 5.38 10.45 1.05
N TYR A 199 4.32 10.96 1.66
CA TYR A 199 2.97 10.82 1.12
C TYR A 199 2.71 11.89 0.06
N LEU A 200 2.66 11.48 -1.20
CA LEU A 200 2.49 12.36 -2.37
C LEU A 200 1.15 13.11 -2.45
N ARG A 201 0.26 13.02 -1.45
CA ARG A 201 -0.99 13.80 -1.44
C ARG A 201 -0.88 15.08 -0.62
N ASP A 202 -0.20 15.00 0.51
CA ASP A 202 -0.08 16.09 1.47
C ASP A 202 1.38 16.50 1.75
N GLY A 203 2.35 15.79 1.14
CA GLY A 203 3.78 16.00 1.36
C GLY A 203 4.26 15.55 2.74
N SER A 204 3.44 14.86 3.53
CA SER A 204 3.80 14.43 4.88
C SER A 204 4.81 13.30 4.86
N ASN A 205 5.80 13.38 5.74
CA ASN A 205 6.83 12.36 5.91
C ASN A 205 6.36 11.28 6.91
N LEU A 206 6.61 10.00 6.58
CA LEU A 206 6.24 8.85 7.40
C LEU A 206 6.86 8.93 8.81
N THR A 207 8.16 9.20 8.90
CA THR A 207 8.91 9.31 10.15
C THR A 207 8.37 10.44 11.02
N THR A 208 8.06 11.59 10.43
CA THR A 208 7.45 12.72 11.16
C THR A 208 6.10 12.35 11.75
N LEU A 209 5.28 11.65 10.98
CA LEU A 209 3.96 11.22 11.44
C LEU A 209 4.08 10.20 12.58
N LEU A 210 4.94 9.19 12.45
CA LEU A 210 5.16 8.18 13.48
C LEU A 210 5.77 8.80 14.75
N ASN A 211 6.72 9.72 14.63
CA ASN A 211 7.28 10.45 15.78
C ASN A 211 6.18 11.24 16.51
N LYS A 212 5.26 11.87 15.78
CA LYS A 212 4.15 12.63 16.37
C LYS A 212 3.11 11.74 17.04
N GLU A 213 2.73 10.62 16.42
CA GLU A 213 1.64 9.76 16.88
C GLU A 213 2.09 8.75 17.95
N LEU A 214 3.32 8.24 17.86
CA LEU A 214 3.87 7.21 18.75
C LEU A 214 4.89 7.77 19.77
N GLY A 215 5.23 9.07 19.68
CA GLY A 215 6.27 9.67 20.54
C GLY A 215 7.69 9.17 20.22
N LEU A 216 7.91 8.63 19.03
CA LEU A 216 9.21 8.11 18.62
C LEU A 216 10.23 9.25 18.43
N SER A 217 11.49 8.98 18.78
CA SER A 217 12.63 9.86 18.56
C SER A 217 13.52 9.32 17.43
N ILE A 218 12.95 9.25 16.23
CA ILE A 218 13.66 8.85 15.01
C ILE A 218 14.19 10.11 14.33
N GLU A 219 15.47 10.08 13.95
CA GLU A 219 16.08 11.17 13.19
C GLU A 219 15.52 11.22 11.77
N TYR A 220 15.43 12.43 11.21
CA TYR A 220 14.91 12.64 9.86
C TYR A 220 15.84 12.11 8.77
N ASP A 221 17.11 11.85 9.11
CA ASP A 221 18.14 11.36 8.20
C ASP A 221 18.42 9.87 8.44
N VAL A 222 17.42 9.03 8.17
CA VAL A 222 17.49 7.58 8.41
C VAL A 222 18.59 6.89 7.58
N TYR A 223 18.98 7.48 6.44
CA TYR A 223 19.88 6.85 5.48
C TYR A 223 21.21 7.60 5.31
N GLY A 224 21.46 8.66 6.07
CA GLY A 224 22.61 9.55 5.91
C GLY A 224 23.96 8.99 6.38
N GLU A 225 23.98 7.95 7.21
CA GLU A 225 25.20 7.47 7.87
C GLU A 225 25.83 6.20 7.27
N LYS A 226 25.28 5.66 6.17
CA LYS A 226 25.93 4.51 5.51
C LYS A 226 27.08 5.01 4.63
N GLU A 227 28.25 5.24 5.24
CA GLU A 227 29.54 5.15 4.51
C GLU A 227 29.56 3.78 3.81
N VAL A 228 29.65 3.79 2.48
CA VAL A 228 29.91 2.62 1.65
C VAL A 228 31.41 2.37 1.60
#